data_AF-A0A1G0X8Q6-F1
#
_entry.id   AF-A0A1G0X8Q6-F1
#
_cell.length_a   1.000
_cell.length_b   1.000
_cell.length_c   1.000
_cell.angle_alpha   90.00
_cell.angle_beta   90.00
_cell.angle_gamma   90.00
#
_symmetry.space_group_name_H-M   'P 1'
#
loop_
_entity.id
_entity.type
_entity.pdbx_description
1 polymer ?
#
loop_
_entity_poly.entity_id
_entity_poly.type
_entity_poly.pdbx_seq_one_letter_code
_entity_poly.pdbx_strand_id
1 'polypeptide(L)'
;MFNRFGLDLPLSPDDVENLSQLKIFLTEKLKDLLDNNFNILVNTLYRIDVNEEKLNELFGSKNRAYIPAALADLIIERQLQKIHFWKKYKEGKI
;
A
#
# COMPACT_ATOMS: atom_id res chain seq x y z
N MET A 1 -12.99 6.91 -14.24
CA MET A 1 -11.86 7.61 -13.59
C MET A 1 -10.86 6.53 -13.24
N PHE A 2 -9.69 6.47 -13.89
CA PHE A 2 -8.69 5.45 -13.57
C PHE A 2 -8.23 5.69 -12.13
N ASN A 3 -8.43 4.71 -11.25
CA ASN A 3 -7.94 4.79 -9.89
C ASN A 3 -6.41 4.82 -9.93
N ARG A 4 -5.78 5.67 -9.10
CA ARG A 4 -4.31 5.83 -9.01
C ARG A 4 -3.58 4.50 -8.78
N PHE A 5 -4.30 3.49 -8.29
CA PHE A 5 -3.83 2.15 -7.94
C PHE A 5 -4.05 1.09 -9.04
N GLY A 6 -4.50 1.47 -10.25
CA GLY A 6 -4.67 0.54 -11.38
C GLY A 6 -5.80 -0.48 -11.22
N LEU A 7 -6.66 -0.32 -10.21
CA LEU A 7 -7.80 -1.19 -9.94
C LEU A 7 -9.11 -0.45 -10.28
N ASP A 8 -9.90 -1.03 -11.18
CA ASP A 8 -11.25 -0.56 -11.52
C ASP A 8 -12.24 -0.93 -10.40
N LEU A 9 -12.18 -0.19 -9.30
CA LEU A 9 -13.11 -0.27 -8.18
C LEU A 9 -14.02 0.96 -8.18
N PRO A 10 -15.36 0.80 -8.14
CA PRO A 10 -16.27 1.91 -7.96
C PRO A 10 -16.20 2.38 -6.50
N LEU A 11 -15.39 3.41 -6.24
CA LEU A 11 -15.26 4.01 -4.91
C LEU A 11 -16.23 5.20 -4.77
N SER A 12 -16.96 5.25 -3.66
CA SER A 12 -17.75 6.43 -3.29
C SER A 12 -16.84 7.57 -2.79
N PRO A 13 -17.32 8.83 -2.72
CA PRO A 13 -16.56 9.93 -2.14
C PRO A 13 -16.04 9.62 -0.72
N ASP A 14 -16.87 9.01 0.12
CA ASP A 14 -16.51 8.61 1.48
C ASP A 14 -15.40 7.55 1.49
N ASP A 15 -15.44 6.59 0.55
CA ASP A 15 -14.35 5.61 0.40
C ASP A 15 -13.02 6.29 0.04
N VAL A 16 -13.06 7.30 -0.83
CA VAL A 16 -11.87 8.05 -1.25
C VAL A 16 -11.29 8.86 -0.09
N GLU A 17 -12.15 9.51 0.72
CA GLU A 17 -11.72 10.22 1.91
C GLU A 17 -11.10 9.27 2.94
N ASN A 18 -11.78 8.15 3.23
CA ASN A 18 -11.28 7.13 4.15
C ASN A 18 -9.93 6.55 3.70
N LEU A 19 -9.76 6.28 2.40
CA LEU A 19 -8.47 5.82 1.85
C LEU A 19 -7.38 6.89 1.98
N SER A 20 -7.73 8.16 1.83
CA SER A 20 -6.78 9.27 1.99
C SER A 20 -6.33 9.40 3.45
N GLN A 21 -7.25 9.31 4.40
CA GLN A 21 -6.95 9.30 5.84
C GLN A 21 -6.11 8.08 6.23
N LEU A 22 -6.46 6.89 5.71
CA LEU A 22 -5.67 5.68 5.90
C LEU A 22 -4.24 5.83 5.37
N LYS A 23 -4.07 6.44 4.19
CA LYS A 23 -2.75 6.71 3.63
C LYS A 23 -1.92 7.63 4.52
N ILE A 24 -2.52 8.70 5.04
CA ILE A 24 -1.84 9.63 5.96
C ILE A 24 -1.38 8.88 7.20
N PHE A 25 -2.28 8.13 7.84
CA PHE A 25 -1.97 7.31 9.01
C PHE A 25 -0.83 6.33 8.76
N LEU A 26 -0.90 5.57 7.65
CA LEU A 26 0.15 4.63 7.27
C LEU A 26 1.48 5.34 7.02
N THR A 27 1.46 6.48 6.33
CA THR A 27 2.67 7.27 6.04
C THR A 27 3.39 7.67 7.33
N GLU A 28 2.65 8.14 8.33
CA GLU A 28 3.21 8.52 9.64
C GLU A 28 3.78 7.32 10.39
N LYS A 29 3.05 6.20 10.44
CA LYS A 29 3.52 4.97 11.08
C LYS A 29 4.75 4.38 10.39
N LEU A 30 4.77 4.37 9.07
CA LEU A 30 5.89 3.84 8.30
C LEU A 30 7.12 4.75 8.42
N LYS A 31 6.93 6.07 8.54
CA LYS A 31 8.02 7.01 8.84
C LYS A 31 8.63 6.69 10.20
N ASP A 32 7.82 6.53 11.23
CA ASP A 32 8.32 6.16 12.57
C ASP A 32 9.08 4.83 12.55
N LEU A 33 8.55 3.81 11.87
CA LEU A 33 9.25 2.52 11.73
C LEU A 33 10.53 2.65 10.89
N LEU A 34 10.55 3.47 9.86
CA LEU A 34 11.74 3.71 9.03
C LEU A 34 12.85 4.35 9.84
N ASP A 35 12.51 5.35 10.66
CA ASP A 35 13.47 6.13 11.44
C ASP A 35 13.94 5.39 12.69
N ASN A 36 13.04 4.67 13.37
CA ASN A 36 13.29 4.12 14.70
C ASN A 36 13.34 2.58 14.76
N ASN A 37 12.70 1.86 13.82
CA ASN A 37 12.48 0.41 13.93
C ASN A 37 12.55 -0.31 12.57
N PHE A 38 13.64 -0.12 11.82
CA PHE A 38 13.76 -0.59 10.44
C PHE A 38 13.54 -2.11 10.27
N ASN A 39 14.02 -2.93 11.22
CA ASN A 39 13.81 -4.37 11.18
C ASN A 39 12.32 -4.74 11.28
N ILE A 40 11.55 -4.02 12.09
CA ILE A 40 10.10 -4.22 12.21
C ILE A 40 9.40 -3.81 10.91
N LEU A 41 9.85 -2.71 10.27
CA LEU A 41 9.33 -2.28 8.98
C LEU A 41 9.47 -3.39 7.93
N VAL A 42 10.70 -3.86 7.71
CA VAL A 42 11.00 -4.86 6.68
C VAL A 42 10.26 -6.17 6.94
N ASN A 43 10.28 -6.67 8.18
CA ASN A 43 9.55 -7.88 8.55
C ASN A 43 8.04 -7.75 8.32
N THR A 44 7.47 -6.58 8.60
CA THR A 44 6.06 -6.30 8.33
C THR A 44 5.76 -6.35 6.84
N LEU A 45 6.58 -5.67 6.02
CA LEU A 45 6.40 -5.58 4.56
C LEU A 45 6.44 -6.96 3.88
N TYR A 46 7.32 -7.87 4.32
CA TYR A 46 7.36 -9.24 3.83
C TYR A 46 6.07 -10.03 4.15
N ARG A 47 5.49 -9.84 5.33
CA ARG A 47 4.28 -10.58 5.76
C ARG A 47 3.02 -10.20 4.99
N ILE A 48 2.99 -8.98 4.46
CA ILE A 48 1.84 -8.48 3.68
C ILE A 48 2.01 -8.72 2.17
N ASP A 49 3.05 -9.44 1.76
CA ASP A 49 3.33 -9.81 0.37
C ASP A 49 3.48 -8.57 -0.54
N VAL A 50 4.31 -7.61 -0.09
CA VAL A 50 4.77 -6.52 -0.95
C VAL A 50 5.97 -7.01 -1.76
N ASN A 51 5.96 -6.74 -3.06
CA ASN A 51 6.99 -7.18 -3.99
C ASN A 51 8.39 -6.67 -3.59
N GLU A 52 9.34 -7.59 -3.41
CA GLU A 52 10.70 -7.32 -2.94
C GLU A 52 11.52 -6.45 -3.91
N GLU A 53 11.35 -6.63 -5.22
CA GLU A 53 12.00 -5.82 -6.25
C GLU A 53 11.58 -4.34 -6.13
N LYS A 54 10.27 -4.07 -5.98
CA LYS A 54 9.75 -2.72 -5.73
C LYS A 54 10.27 -2.12 -4.43
N LEU A 55 10.45 -2.93 -3.39
CA LEU A 55 11.04 -2.47 -2.12
C LEU A 55 12.51 -2.08 -2.31
N ASN A 56 13.29 -2.91 -2.99
CA ASN A 56 14.70 -2.64 -3.26
C ASN A 56 14.88 -1.36 -4.09
N GLU A 57 14.06 -1.17 -5.13
CA GLU A 57 14.04 0.08 -5.90
C GLU A 57 13.70 1.29 -5.03
N LEU A 58 12.67 1.15 -4.18
CA LEU A 58 12.20 2.24 -3.33
C LEU A 58 13.24 2.64 -2.27
N PHE A 59 13.88 1.66 -1.62
CA PHE A 59 14.94 1.91 -0.64
C PHE A 59 16.25 2.38 -1.29
N GLY A 60 16.49 2.03 -2.56
CA GLY A 60 17.60 2.55 -3.37
C GLY A 60 17.41 4.01 -3.84
N SER A 61 16.21 4.58 -3.70
CA SER A 61 15.92 5.95 -4.10
C SER A 61 16.70 6.98 -3.28
N LYS A 62 17.21 8.01 -3.96
CA LYS A 62 17.94 9.12 -3.32
C LYS A 62 17.07 9.94 -2.37
N ASN A 63 15.75 9.95 -2.56
CA ASN A 63 14.84 10.73 -1.73
C ASN A 63 14.14 9.85 -0.69
N ARG A 64 14.81 9.64 0.45
CA ARG A 64 14.25 8.85 1.56
C ARG A 64 12.99 9.45 2.18
N ALA A 65 12.76 10.76 2.05
CA ALA A 65 11.57 11.41 2.60
C ALA A 65 10.27 10.95 1.90
N TYR A 66 10.36 10.45 0.66
CA TYR A 66 9.22 9.94 -0.08
C TYR A 66 8.88 8.47 0.24
N ILE A 67 9.83 7.71 0.80
CA ILE A 67 9.69 6.27 1.04
C ILE A 67 8.44 5.94 1.88
N PRO A 68 8.14 6.60 3.01
CA PRO A 68 6.96 6.25 3.81
C PRO A 68 5.64 6.39 3.04
N ALA A 69 5.51 7.46 2.24
CA ALA A 69 4.31 7.71 1.46
C ALA A 69 4.13 6.70 0.31
N ALA A 70 5.24 6.32 -0.33
CA ALA A 70 5.25 5.30 -1.37
C ALA A 70 4.93 3.90 -0.81
N LEU A 71 5.47 3.56 0.36
CA LEU A 71 5.13 2.32 1.05
C LEU A 71 3.65 2.29 1.41
N ALA A 72 3.07 3.38 1.92
CA ALA A 72 1.64 3.46 2.19
C ALA A 72 0.78 3.16 0.95
N ASP A 73 1.16 3.71 -0.21
CA ASP A 73 0.51 3.41 -1.49
C ASP A 73 0.58 1.92 -1.85
N LEU A 74 1.76 1.31 -1.74
CA LEU A 74 1.95 -0.12 -2.03
C LEU A 74 1.11 -1.03 -1.12
N ILE A 75 1.03 -0.69 0.18
CA ILE A 75 0.23 -1.46 1.15
C ILE A 75 -1.25 -1.38 0.80
N ILE A 76 -1.77 -0.18 0.53
CA ILE A 76 -3.18 0.03 0.17
C ILE A 76 -3.50 -0.72 -1.13
N GLU A 77 -2.65 -0.58 -2.15
CA GLU A 77 -2.81 -1.28 -3.42
C GLU A 77 -2.90 -2.80 -3.21
N ARG A 78 -2.00 -3.37 -2.40
CA ARG A 78 -2.01 -4.81 -2.09
C ARG A 78 -3.30 -5.25 -1.40
N GLN A 79 -3.84 -4.46 -0.47
CA GLN A 79 -5.12 -4.79 0.19
C GLN A 79 -6.31 -4.69 -0.78
N LEU A 80 -6.34 -3.67 -1.64
CA LEU A 80 -7.38 -3.54 -2.66
C LEU A 80 -7.34 -4.69 -3.66
N GLN A 81 -6.14 -5.14 -4.07
CA GLN A 81 -5.98 -6.32 -4.93
C GLN A 81 -6.55 -7.59 -4.27
N LYS A 82 -6.29 -7.79 -2.96
CA LYS A 82 -6.87 -8.93 -2.21
C LYS A 82 -8.40 -8.87 -2.22
N ILE A 83 -8.97 -7.70 -1.91
CA ILE A 83 -10.43 -7.51 -1.92
C ILE A 83 -11.00 -7.82 -3.30
N HIS A 84 -10.36 -7.31 -4.37
CA HIS A 84 -10.77 -7.57 -5.75
C HIS A 84 -10.73 -9.05 -6.11
N PHE A 85 -9.65 -9.74 -5.77
CA PHE A 85 -9.52 -11.19 -5.99
C PHE A 85 -10.62 -11.96 -5.25
N TRP A 86 -10.89 -11.61 -3.99
CA TRP A 86 -11.93 -12.26 -3.19
C TRP A 86 -13.33 -12.04 -3.79
N LYS A 87 -13.61 -10.83 -4.30
CA LYS A 87 -14.88 -10.55 -5.01
C LYS A 87 -15.01 -11.42 -6.25
N LYS A 88 -13.97 -11.44 -7.10
CA LYS A 88 -13.97 -12.24 -8.33
C LYS A 88 -14.12 -13.75 -8.06
N TYR A 89 -13.47 -14.26 -7.02
CA TYR A 89 -13.59 -15.65 -6.59
C TYR A 89 -15.03 -15.98 -6.16
N LYS A 90 -15.66 -15.11 -5.36
CA LYS A 90 -17.07 -15.29 -4.97
C LYS A 90 -18.05 -15.24 -6.14
N GLU A 91 -17.71 -14.49 -7.19
CA GLU A 91 -18.50 -14.37 -8.42
C GLU A 91 -18.23 -15.51 -9.42
N GLY A 92 -17.34 -16.45 -9.11
CA GLY A 92 -16.97 -17.55 -10.02
C GLY A 92 -16.23 -17.10 -11.28
N LYS A 93 -15.60 -15.92 -11.24
CA LYS A 93 -14.88 -15.31 -12.38
C LYS A 93 -13.39 -15.67 -12.42
N ILE A 94 -12.96 -16.58 -11.56
CA ILE A 94 -11.62 -17.19 -11.43
C ILE A 94 -11.76 -18.50 -10.66
#